data_AF-A0A345E1D2-F1
#
_entry.id   AF-A0A345E1D2-F1
#
_cell.length_a   1.000
_cell.length_b   1.000
_cell.length_c   1.000
_cell.angle_alpha   90.00
_cell.angle_beta   90.00
_cell.angle_gamma   90.00
#
_symmetry.space_group_name_H-M   'P 1'
#
loop_
_entity.id
_entity.type
_entity.pdbx_description
1 polymer ?
#
loop_
_entity_poly.entity_id
_entity_poly.type
_entity_poly.pdbx_seq_one_letter_code
_entity_poly.pdbx_strand_id
1 'polypeptide(L)'
;MSLASIGLSAFALGLLGLGYVFAFRVETALAVQRRYAEALSSMPPSEHPDYYEDTREHRTWVFRLGGAVLLGVGAVLLSMVVYGTLFVASFP
;
A
#
# COMPACT_ATOMS: atom_id res chain seq x y z
N MET A 1 -12.43 -20.95 -11.57
CA MET A 1 -12.08 -19.51 -11.51
C MET A 1 -11.33 -19.13 -12.77
N SER A 2 -11.59 -17.97 -13.35
CA SER A 2 -10.87 -17.50 -14.55
C SER A 2 -9.49 -16.94 -14.17
N LEU A 3 -8.55 -16.90 -15.12
CA LEU A 3 -7.22 -16.33 -14.90
C LEU A 3 -7.30 -14.84 -14.53
N ALA A 4 -8.31 -14.13 -15.05
CA ALA A 4 -8.63 -12.76 -14.69
C ALA A 4 -9.06 -12.61 -13.22
N SER A 5 -9.91 -13.52 -12.69
CA SER A 5 -10.33 -13.44 -11.28
C SER A 5 -9.21 -13.79 -10.31
N ILE A 6 -8.31 -14.69 -10.70
CA ILE A 6 -7.09 -15.00 -9.95
C ILE A 6 -6.16 -13.79 -9.91
N GLY A 7 -5.89 -13.18 -11.07
CA GLY A 7 -5.05 -11.97 -11.16
C GLY A 7 -5.62 -10.81 -10.34
N LEU A 8 -6.92 -10.58 -10.41
CA LEU A 8 -7.59 -9.53 -9.64
C LEU A 8 -7.56 -9.82 -8.13
N SER A 9 -7.71 -11.08 -7.72
CA SER A 9 -7.57 -11.48 -6.31
C SER A 9 -6.15 -11.25 -5.80
N ALA A 10 -5.14 -11.67 -6.56
CA ALA A 10 -3.74 -11.48 -6.19
C ALA A 10 -3.39 -9.98 -6.08
N PHE A 11 -3.89 -9.17 -7.03
CA PHE A 11 -3.73 -7.72 -6.99
C PHE A 11 -4.40 -7.10 -5.77
N ALA A 12 -5.65 -7.46 -5.47
CA ALA A 12 -6.37 -6.97 -4.30
C ALA A 12 -5.66 -7.34 -2.99
N LEU A 13 -5.15 -8.58 -2.87
CA LEU A 13 -4.35 -9.01 -1.73
C LEU A 13 -3.03 -8.23 -1.64
N GLY A 14 -2.39 -7.94 -2.77
CA GLY A 14 -1.20 -7.08 -2.82
C GLY A 14 -1.48 -5.67 -2.29
N LEU A 15 -2.60 -5.06 -2.70
CA LEU A 15 -3.02 -3.75 -2.20
C LEU A 15 -3.33 -3.79 -0.70
N LEU A 16 -4.00 -4.84 -0.21
CA LEU A 16 -4.27 -5.02 1.21
C LEU A 16 -2.98 -5.18 2.02
N GLY A 17 -2.02 -5.96 1.53
CA GLY A 17 -0.71 -6.14 2.16
C GLY A 17 0.09 -4.85 2.22
N LEU A 18 0.22 -4.15 1.09
CA LEU A 18 0.88 -2.84 1.02
C LEU A 18 0.18 -1.80 1.89
N GLY A 19 -1.16 -1.76 1.82
CA GLY A 19 -1.98 -0.88 2.63
C GLY A 19 -1.80 -1.12 4.13
N TYR A 20 -1.73 -2.38 4.54
CA TYR A 20 -1.44 -2.75 5.92
C TYR A 20 -0.05 -2.28 6.37
N VAL A 21 0.98 -2.49 5.55
CA VAL A 21 2.33 -2.02 5.86
C VAL A 21 2.36 -0.50 5.98
N PHE A 22 1.73 0.22 5.06
CA PHE A 22 1.71 1.69 5.09
C PHE A 22 0.86 2.28 6.22
N ALA A 23 -0.26 1.64 6.58
CA ALA A 23 -1.14 2.13 7.64
C ALA A 23 -0.63 1.79 9.06
N PHE A 24 -0.11 0.58 9.25
CA PHE A 24 0.19 0.04 10.59
C PHE A 24 1.68 -0.23 10.85
N ARG A 25 2.52 -0.26 9.80
CA ARG A 25 3.98 -0.45 9.89
C ARG A 25 4.71 0.75 9.28
N VAL A 26 4.30 1.95 9.67
CA VAL A 26 4.81 3.21 9.12
C VAL A 26 6.32 3.34 9.30
N GLU A 27 6.90 2.83 10.40
CA GLU A 27 8.35 2.85 10.59
C GLU A 27 9.07 2.02 9.52
N THR A 28 8.50 0.88 9.11
CA THR A 28 9.04 0.07 8.02
C THR A 28 8.96 0.81 6.69
N ALA A 29 7.84 1.47 6.41
CA ALA A 29 7.67 2.27 5.20
C ALA A 29 8.67 3.44 5.14
N LEU A 30 8.85 4.16 6.25
CA LEU A 30 9.84 5.23 6.38
C LEU A 30 11.28 4.73 6.24
N ALA A 31 11.60 3.56 6.81
CA ALA A 31 12.93 2.96 6.68
C ALA A 31 13.25 2.59 5.23
N VAL A 32 12.28 2.02 4.51
CA VAL A 32 12.41 1.73 3.07
C VAL A 32 12.55 3.04 2.29
N GLN A 33 11.71 4.03 2.55
CA GLN A 33 11.80 5.34 1.90
C GLN A 33 13.16 5.98 2.12
N ARG A 34 13.71 5.92 3.34
CA ARG A 34 15.03 6.46 3.66
C ARG A 34 16.12 5.79 2.83
N ARG A 35 16.11 4.46 2.70
CA ARG A 35 17.08 3.73 1.87
C ARG A 35 17.00 4.12 0.39
N TYR A 36 15.79 4.27 -0.14
CA TYR A 36 15.59 4.73 -1.52
C TYR A 36 16.04 6.17 -1.72
N ALA A 37 15.72 7.05 -0.77
CA ALA A 37 16.16 8.44 -0.80
C ALA A 37 17.69 8.54 -0.73
N GLU A 38 18.34 7.71 0.08
CA GLU A 38 19.81 7.64 0.16
C GLU A 38 20.44 7.24 -1.18
N ALA A 39 19.81 6.30 -1.90
CA ALA A 39 20.36 5.76 -3.13
C ALA A 39 20.09 6.63 -4.37
N LEU A 40 18.96 7.36 -4.40
CA LEU A 40 18.44 7.98 -5.62
C LEU A 40 18.13 9.48 -5.50
N SER A 41 18.01 10.02 -4.29
CA SER A 41 17.67 11.43 -4.10
C SER A 41 18.87 12.33 -4.38
N SER A 42 18.63 13.46 -5.03
CA SER A 42 19.62 14.56 -5.10
C SER A 42 19.82 15.28 -3.76
N MET A 43 18.98 14.98 -2.75
CA MET A 43 19.11 15.42 -1.37
C MET A 43 19.03 14.20 -0.45
N PRO A 44 20.15 13.48 -0.22
CA PRO A 44 20.14 12.27 0.58
C PRO A 44 19.93 12.59 2.07
N PRO A 45 19.23 11.71 2.81
CA PRO A 45 19.00 11.86 4.25
C PRO A 45 20.26 11.98 5.11
N SER A 46 21.40 11.44 4.67
CA SER A 46 22.69 11.56 5.37
C SER A 46 23.30 12.96 5.30
N GLU A 47 23.08 13.69 4.20
CA GLU A 47 23.62 15.05 3.99
C GLU A 47 22.68 16.13 4.53
N HIS A 48 21.37 15.85 4.60
CA HIS A 48 20.34 16.80 5.06
C HIS A 48 19.45 16.20 6.17
N PRO A 49 20.00 15.84 7.35
CA PRO A 49 19.23 15.17 8.40
C PRO A 49 18.05 16.02 8.90
N ASP A 50 18.27 17.31 9.10
CA ASP A 50 17.27 18.24 9.67
C ASP A 50 16.00 18.31 8.81
N TYR A 51 16.16 18.41 7.47
CA TYR A 51 15.03 18.40 6.53
C TYR A 51 14.19 17.12 6.63
N TYR A 52 14.84 15.97 6.82
CA TYR A 52 14.14 14.69 6.96
C TYR A 52 13.52 14.51 8.35
N GLU A 53 14.06 15.14 9.40
CA GLU A 53 13.41 15.15 10.71
C GLU A 53 12.16 16.03 10.72
N ASP A 54 12.26 17.25 10.19
CA ASP A 54 11.13 18.20 10.12
C ASP A 54 9.94 17.64 9.32
N THR A 55 10.23 16.92 8.23
CA THR A 55 9.18 16.34 7.37
C THR A 55 8.72 14.95 7.83
N ARG A 56 9.30 14.39 8.91
CA ARG A 56 8.98 13.02 9.36
C ARG A 56 7.52 12.84 9.73
N GLU A 57 6.94 13.78 10.46
CA GLU A 57 5.54 13.71 10.90
C GLU A 57 4.59 13.75 9.69
N HIS A 58 4.84 14.67 8.75
CA HIS A 58 4.07 14.77 7.53
C HIS A 58 4.13 13.47 6.70
N ARG A 59 5.33 12.90 6.49
CA ARG A 59 5.49 11.63 5.76
C ARG A 59 4.82 10.45 6.47
N THR A 60 4.84 10.44 7.80
CA THR A 60 4.12 9.44 8.60
C THR A 60 2.63 9.49 8.30
N TRP A 61 2.06 10.70 8.25
CA TRP A 61 0.66 10.91 7.93
C TRP A 61 0.32 10.52 6.50
N VAL A 62 1.18 10.88 5.53
CA VAL A 62 1.02 10.49 4.12
C VAL A 62 1.01 8.97 3.95
N PHE A 63 1.92 8.25 4.61
CA PHE A 63 1.90 6.78 4.58
C PHE A 63 0.63 6.20 5.19
N ARG A 64 0.18 6.73 6.34
CA ARG A 64 -1.05 6.25 6.97
C ARG A 64 -2.27 6.45 6.09
N LEU A 65 -2.40 7.64 5.50
CA LEU A 65 -3.51 7.96 4.60
C LEU A 65 -3.46 7.11 3.33
N GLY A 66 -2.29 7.03 2.69
CA GLY A 66 -2.09 6.18 1.50
C GLY A 66 -2.38 4.71 1.80
N GLY A 67 -1.94 4.22 2.96
CA GLY A 67 -2.23 2.87 3.44
C GLY A 67 -3.71 2.61 3.65
N ALA A 68 -4.43 3.55 4.28
CA ALA A 68 -5.88 3.46 4.47
C ALA A 68 -6.64 3.42 3.13
N VAL A 69 -6.21 4.22 2.15
CA VAL A 69 -6.79 4.19 0.80
C VAL A 69 -6.53 2.84 0.11
N LEU A 70 -5.31 2.33 0.17
CA LEU A 70 -4.96 1.01 -0.38
C LEU A 70 -5.78 -0.12 0.26
N LEU A 71 -5.99 -0.06 1.58
CA LEU A 71 -6.85 -1.01 2.28
C LEU A 71 -8.30 -0.93 1.80
N GLY A 72 -8.85 0.28 1.67
CA GLY A 72 -10.21 0.50 1.17
C GLY A 72 -10.39 -0.06 -0.24
N VAL A 73 -9.50 0.30 -1.17
CA VAL A 73 -9.55 -0.18 -2.56
C VAL A 73 -9.37 -1.70 -2.63
N GLY A 74 -8.38 -2.25 -1.91
CA GLY A 74 -8.14 -3.69 -1.88
C GLY A 74 -9.33 -4.48 -1.33
N ALA A 75 -9.98 -3.98 -0.27
CA ALA A 75 -11.16 -4.61 0.31
C ALA A 75 -12.36 -4.58 -0.63
N VAL A 76 -12.58 -3.46 -1.33
CA VAL A 76 -13.65 -3.33 -2.34
C VAL A 76 -13.41 -4.30 -3.49
N LEU A 77 -12.21 -4.33 -4.05
CA LEU A 77 -11.86 -5.23 -5.15
C LEU A 77 -12.02 -6.70 -4.76
N LEU A 78 -11.55 -7.09 -3.57
CA LEU A 78 -11.70 -8.45 -3.07
C LEU A 78 -13.18 -8.81 -2.88
N SER A 79 -13.97 -7.88 -2.33
CA SER A 79 -15.42 -8.07 -2.16
C SER A 79 -16.15 -8.26 -3.49
N MET A 80 -15.78 -7.49 -4.51
CA MET A 80 -16.34 -7.65 -5.87
C MET A 80 -15.98 -9.01 -6.47
N VAL A 81 -14.74 -9.49 -6.28
CA VAL A 81 -14.35 -10.83 -6.74
C VAL A 81 -15.17 -11.90 -6.02
N VAL A 82 -15.26 -11.84 -4.70
CA VAL A 82 -16.04 -12.79 -3.90
C VAL A 82 -17.51 -12.78 -4.32
N TYR A 83 -18.10 -11.61 -4.53
CA TYR A 83 -19.47 -11.49 -5.01
C TYR A 83 -19.64 -12.10 -6.41
N GLY A 84 -18.74 -11.78 -7.34
CA GLY A 84 -18.79 -12.33 -8.70
C GLY A 84 -18.62 -13.84 -8.73
N THR A 85 -17.74 -14.40 -7.90
CA THR A 85 -17.46 -15.84 -7.88
C THR A 85 -18.47 -16.66 -7.10
N LEU A 86 -18.99 -16.15 -5.98
CA LEU A 86 -19.88 -16.91 -5.09
C LEU A 86 -21.37 -16.63 -5.32
N PHE A 87 -21.74 -15.48 -5.88
CA PHE A 87 -23.13 -15.13 -6.13
C PHE A 87 -23.44 -15.13 -7.62
N VAL A 88 -22.72 -14.35 -8.44
CA VAL A 88 -23.06 -14.21 -9.86
C VAL A 88 -22.84 -15.51 -10.64
N ALA A 89 -21.72 -16.19 -10.44
CA ALA A 89 -21.44 -17.46 -11.10
C ALA A 89 -22.33 -18.63 -10.61
N SER A 90 -23.12 -18.42 -9.55
CA SER A 90 -24.00 -19.41 -8.94
C SER A 90 -25.43 -19.37 -9.49
N PHE A 91 -25.77 -18.32 -10.24
CA PHE A 91 -27.02 -18.23 -10.99
C PHE A 91 -26.78 -18.64 -12.46
N PRO A 92 -27.53 -19.61 -13.00
CA PRO A 92 -27.38 -20.08 -14.38
C PRO A 92 -27.85 -19.04 -15.41
#